data_AF-A0A1S3EGM0-F1
#
_entry.id   AF-A0A1S3EGM0-F1
#
_cell.length_a   1.000
_cell.length_b   1.000
_cell.length_c   1.000
_cell.angle_alpha   90.00
_cell.angle_beta   90.00
_cell.angle_gamma   90.00
#
_symmetry.space_group_name_H-M   'P 1'
#
loop_
_entity.id
_entity.type
_entity.pdbx_description
1 polymer ?
#
loop_
_entity_poly.entity_id
_entity_poly.type
_entity_poly.pdbx_seq_one_letter_code
_entity_poly.pdbx_strand_id
1 'polypeptide(L)'
;MANKYCFEAVDRSLRDIMKGIKEDYGLKPFGGITTVLGGDFRQILPVVRKGDRHDMIQACIKNSYIWNSCEVHLLRQNMRLQSNWLDSISKDAMQNFADWILDAGDGKQCSDIGESWISIEQNLMLPKSHDDFQSIVDAIYPNLNSHIGDTDYLVSRAILTPTNEIVDDINQRILNNFTGEEMIYLSSDSICKADFNIQDQDLLYPTEFLNTLKFSGLPSHILRLKKGAVVMLMRNLNQGAGLCNGTRMKITQLGKWFVEGEVLSGSIIGDKVLIPRISLSPSESNWPFILNRRQYPISLCFAMTINKSQGQSLQHVGLYLPKQVFTHGQLYVAISRVTNRNALHILSNDDEKPSENKVLNIVYTEIL
;
A
#
# COMPACT_ATOMS: atom_id res chain seq x y z
N MET A 1 -1.57 10.32 -4.97
CA MET A 1 -0.21 9.75 -4.81
C MET A 1 0.86 10.27 -5.78
N ALA A 2 0.58 10.58 -7.06
CA ALA A 2 1.64 11.08 -7.95
C ALA A 2 1.90 12.60 -7.76
N ASN A 3 3.17 12.99 -7.67
CA ASN A 3 3.57 14.39 -7.55
C ASN A 3 3.27 15.15 -8.86
N LYS A 4 2.85 16.42 -8.77
CA LYS A 4 2.56 17.29 -9.92
C LYS A 4 3.71 17.32 -10.93
N TYR A 5 4.95 17.28 -10.45
CA TYR A 5 6.13 17.30 -11.32
C TYR A 5 6.19 16.11 -12.29
N CYS A 6 5.59 14.96 -11.95
CA CYS A 6 5.47 13.84 -12.88
C CYS A 6 4.60 14.22 -14.08
N PHE A 7 3.46 14.86 -13.85
CA PHE A 7 2.55 15.30 -14.92
C PHE A 7 3.15 16.43 -15.74
N GLU A 8 3.81 17.39 -15.09
CA GLU A 8 4.50 18.50 -15.76
C GLU A 8 5.70 18.06 -16.58
N ALA A 9 6.41 16.98 -16.17
CA ALA A 9 7.45 16.39 -16.98
C ALA A 9 6.89 15.73 -18.24
N VAL A 10 5.77 15.01 -18.13
CA VAL A 10 5.10 14.39 -19.27
C VAL A 10 4.55 15.45 -20.23
N ASP A 11 3.87 16.47 -19.71
CA ASP A 11 3.35 17.59 -20.51
C ASP A 11 4.47 18.28 -21.30
N ARG A 12 5.58 18.67 -20.62
CA ARG A 12 6.74 19.29 -21.30
C ARG A 12 7.34 18.38 -22.36
N SER A 13 7.50 17.09 -22.07
CA SER A 13 8.08 16.13 -23.01
C SER A 13 7.19 15.96 -24.24
N LEU A 14 5.87 15.86 -24.06
CA LEU A 14 4.93 15.71 -25.17
C LEU A 14 4.84 17.00 -26.00
N ARG A 15 4.85 18.19 -25.37
CA ARG A 15 4.94 19.45 -26.11
C ARG A 15 6.20 19.51 -26.98
N ASP A 16 7.33 19.10 -26.42
CA ASP A 16 8.62 19.12 -27.12
C ASP A 16 8.66 18.16 -28.30
N ILE A 17 8.08 16.97 -28.17
CA ILE A 17 7.97 15.99 -29.26
C ILE A 17 6.97 16.47 -30.31
N MET A 18 5.79 16.92 -29.89
CA MET A 18 4.69 17.24 -30.79
C MET A 18 4.91 18.55 -31.56
N LYS A 19 5.71 19.49 -31.05
CA LYS A 19 6.08 20.72 -31.80
C LYS A 19 6.82 20.39 -33.11
N GLY A 20 7.55 19.26 -33.15
CA GLY A 20 8.23 18.78 -34.36
C GLY A 20 7.28 18.28 -35.44
N ILE A 21 6.04 17.93 -35.08
CA ILE A 21 4.97 17.56 -36.02
C ILE A 21 4.24 18.81 -36.50
N LYS A 22 3.86 19.69 -35.56
CA LYS A 22 3.23 20.98 -35.86
C LYS A 22 3.57 21.97 -34.76
N GLU A 23 4.06 23.15 -35.13
CA GLU A 23 4.55 24.17 -34.18
C GLU A 23 3.50 24.54 -33.12
N ASP A 24 2.24 24.71 -33.52
CA ASP A 24 1.11 25.00 -32.62
C ASP A 24 0.91 23.96 -31.50
N TYR A 25 1.32 22.71 -31.70
CA TYR A 25 1.16 21.67 -30.68
C TYR A 25 2.07 21.90 -29.48
N GLY A 26 3.22 22.56 -29.66
CA GLY A 26 4.10 22.93 -28.54
C GLY A 26 3.44 23.88 -27.54
N LEU A 27 2.40 24.61 -27.95
CA LEU A 27 1.64 25.53 -27.11
C LEU A 27 0.46 24.87 -26.40
N LYS A 28 0.07 23.66 -26.81
CA LYS A 28 -1.10 22.95 -26.26
C LYS A 28 -0.70 22.05 -25.09
N PRO A 29 -1.53 21.91 -24.05
CA PRO A 29 -1.35 20.89 -23.02
C PRO A 29 -1.13 19.50 -23.63
N PHE A 30 -0.15 18.77 -23.10
CA PHE A 30 0.29 17.45 -23.56
C PHE A 30 0.54 17.36 -25.07
N GLY A 31 0.98 18.43 -25.73
CA GLY A 31 1.22 18.43 -27.16
C GLY A 31 -0.05 18.27 -28.01
N GLY A 32 -1.22 18.61 -27.46
CA GLY A 32 -2.52 18.43 -28.12
C GLY A 32 -3.10 17.02 -28.02
N ILE A 33 -2.45 16.11 -27.27
CA ILE A 33 -2.94 14.75 -27.04
C ILE A 33 -4.07 14.77 -26.02
N THR A 34 -5.21 14.17 -26.38
CA THR A 34 -6.32 13.98 -25.44
C THR A 34 -5.87 13.13 -24.26
N THR A 35 -5.85 13.73 -23.07
CA THR A 35 -5.36 13.11 -21.85
C THR A 35 -6.50 12.98 -20.84
N VAL A 36 -6.69 11.78 -20.30
CA VAL A 36 -7.69 11.49 -19.27
C VAL A 36 -6.96 11.17 -17.97
N LEU A 37 -7.28 11.93 -16.92
CA LEU A 37 -6.73 11.73 -15.59
C LEU A 37 -7.81 11.16 -14.67
N GLY A 38 -7.53 10.02 -14.05
CA GLY A 38 -8.41 9.39 -13.07
C GLY A 38 -7.79 9.45 -11.68
N GLY A 39 -8.58 9.80 -10.67
CA GLY A 39 -8.11 9.88 -9.30
C GLY A 39 -9.21 10.29 -8.34
N ASP A 40 -8.85 10.33 -7.06
CA ASP A 40 -9.75 10.69 -5.97
C ASP A 40 -8.93 11.40 -4.88
N PHE A 41 -9.21 12.68 -4.68
CA PHE A 41 -8.47 13.53 -3.74
C PHE A 41 -8.77 13.23 -2.27
N ARG A 42 -9.76 12.39 -1.98
CA ARG A 42 -10.00 11.85 -0.63
C ARG A 42 -8.96 10.80 -0.24
N GLN A 43 -8.25 10.23 -1.22
CA GLN A 43 -7.22 9.23 -0.99
C GLN A 43 -5.89 9.88 -0.64
N ILE A 44 -4.89 9.06 -0.32
CA ILE A 44 -3.58 9.52 0.12
C ILE A 44 -2.91 10.37 -0.97
N LEU A 45 -2.44 11.55 -0.53
CA LEU A 45 -1.74 12.53 -1.35
C LEU A 45 -0.33 12.06 -1.72
N PRO A 46 0.39 12.76 -2.60
CA PRO A 46 1.79 12.47 -2.86
C PRO A 46 2.62 12.55 -1.58
N VAL A 47 3.46 11.53 -1.35
CA VAL A 47 4.35 11.50 -0.19
C VAL A 47 5.52 12.45 -0.45
N VAL A 48 5.63 13.50 0.37
CA VAL A 48 6.78 14.41 0.37
C VAL A 48 7.62 14.12 1.61
N ARG A 49 8.85 13.63 1.43
CA ARG A 49 9.71 13.25 2.55
C ARG A 49 10.15 14.49 3.32
N LYS A 50 10.03 14.46 4.64
CA LYS A 50 10.30 15.60 5.55
C LYS A 50 9.43 16.83 5.24
N GLY A 51 8.44 16.69 4.38
CA GLY A 51 7.49 17.76 4.08
C GLY A 51 6.33 17.75 5.06
N ASP A 52 5.72 18.91 5.22
CA ASP A 52 4.54 19.09 6.04
C ASP A 52 3.24 19.00 5.21
N ARG A 53 2.10 19.32 5.84
CA ARG A 53 0.80 19.40 5.17
C ARG A 53 0.83 20.30 3.94
N HIS A 54 1.48 21.46 4.03
CA HIS A 54 1.55 22.42 2.94
C HIS A 54 2.33 21.86 1.75
N ASP A 55 3.47 21.23 2.01
CA ASP A 55 4.28 20.58 0.98
C ASP A 55 3.50 19.47 0.25
N MET A 56 2.75 18.66 1.00
CA MET A 56 1.91 17.60 0.42
C MET A 56 0.80 18.17 -0.48
N ILE A 57 0.14 19.24 -0.04
CA ILE A 57 -0.87 19.95 -0.83
C ILE A 57 -0.21 20.52 -2.10
N GLN A 58 0.93 21.22 -1.97
CA GLN A 58 1.66 21.81 -3.10
C GLN A 58 2.14 20.78 -4.11
N ALA A 59 2.42 19.55 -3.69
CA ALA A 59 2.79 18.46 -4.56
C ALA A 59 1.61 17.88 -5.37
N CYS A 60 0.35 18.24 -5.06
CA CYS A 60 -0.81 17.73 -5.78
C CYS A 60 -1.01 18.41 -7.13
N ILE A 61 -1.61 17.67 -8.08
CA ILE A 61 -1.85 18.19 -9.44
C ILE A 61 -2.77 19.41 -9.47
N LYS A 62 -3.69 19.58 -8.50
CA LYS A 62 -4.51 20.80 -8.36
C LYS A 62 -3.67 22.09 -8.26
N ASN A 63 -2.44 21.98 -7.77
CA ASN A 63 -1.48 23.09 -7.65
C ASN A 63 -0.48 23.14 -8.84
N SER A 64 -0.81 22.52 -9.97
CA SER A 64 -0.06 22.59 -11.22
C SER A 64 -0.73 23.56 -12.20
N TYR A 65 0.06 24.19 -13.07
CA TYR A 65 -0.47 24.98 -14.19
C TYR A 65 -1.37 24.17 -15.13
N ILE A 66 -1.17 22.84 -15.18
CA ILE A 66 -1.96 21.92 -16.01
C ILE A 66 -3.43 21.91 -15.56
N TRP A 67 -3.69 22.04 -14.26
CA TRP A 67 -5.03 21.90 -13.70
C TRP A 67 -6.03 22.92 -14.27
N ASN A 68 -5.56 24.13 -14.59
CA ASN A 68 -6.38 25.17 -15.20
C ASN A 68 -6.91 24.81 -16.60
N SER A 69 -6.32 23.79 -17.25
CA SER A 69 -6.75 23.29 -18.56
C SER A 69 -7.64 22.04 -18.47
N CYS A 70 -7.91 21.53 -17.26
CA CYS A 70 -8.66 20.31 -17.06
C CYS A 70 -10.17 20.59 -16.94
N GLU A 71 -10.98 19.76 -17.59
CA GLU A 71 -12.41 19.64 -17.31
C GLU A 71 -12.64 18.53 -16.28
N VAL A 72 -13.39 18.83 -15.21
CA VAL A 72 -13.61 17.89 -14.09
C VAL A 72 -14.95 17.20 -14.24
N HIS A 73 -14.92 15.88 -14.40
CA HIS A 73 -16.11 15.03 -14.37
C HIS A 73 -16.13 14.16 -13.10
N LEU A 74 -17.29 14.15 -12.41
CA LEU A 74 -17.45 13.42 -11.15
C LEU A 74 -18.26 12.13 -11.37
N LEU A 75 -17.65 11.00 -11.01
CA LEU A 75 -18.35 9.71 -10.93
C LEU A 75 -19.01 9.59 -9.55
N ARG A 76 -20.32 9.29 -9.53
CA ARG A 76 -21.12 9.26 -8.28
C ARG A 76 -21.48 7.86 -7.81
N GLN A 77 -21.50 6.87 -8.70
CA GLN A 77 -21.89 5.51 -8.38
C GLN A 77 -20.70 4.71 -7.85
N ASN A 78 -20.80 4.21 -6.61
CA ASN A 78 -19.81 3.30 -6.04
C ASN A 78 -20.04 1.88 -6.58
N MET A 79 -19.13 1.42 -7.43
CA MET A 79 -19.18 0.08 -8.04
C MET A 79 -18.45 -0.99 -7.23
N ARG A 80 -17.75 -0.62 -6.14
CA ARG A 80 -16.99 -1.57 -5.30
C ARG A 80 -17.90 -2.30 -4.31
N LEU A 81 -18.85 -1.59 -3.74
CA LEU A 81 -19.86 -2.17 -2.87
C LEU A 81 -20.82 -3.01 -3.72
N GLN A 82 -20.88 -4.31 -3.47
CA GLN A 82 -21.69 -5.26 -4.25
C GLN A 82 -23.20 -5.10 -3.96
N SER A 83 -23.83 -4.02 -4.44
CA SER A 83 -25.25 -3.72 -4.21
C SER A 83 -26.21 -4.42 -5.18
N ASN A 84 -25.69 -5.01 -6.27
CA ASN A 84 -26.51 -5.47 -7.39
C ASN A 84 -27.35 -6.73 -7.10
N TRP A 85 -26.99 -7.51 -6.07
CA TRP A 85 -27.61 -8.81 -5.78
C TRP A 85 -28.35 -8.87 -4.43
N LEU A 86 -28.66 -7.71 -3.85
CA LEU A 86 -29.22 -7.61 -2.50
C LEU A 86 -30.68 -7.16 -2.50
N ASP A 87 -31.42 -7.63 -1.48
CA ASP A 87 -32.78 -7.22 -1.18
C ASP A 87 -32.84 -5.72 -0.83
N SER A 88 -34.03 -5.11 -0.90
CA SER A 88 -34.22 -3.66 -0.68
C SER A 88 -33.65 -3.15 0.63
N ILE A 89 -33.86 -3.87 1.74
CA ILE A 89 -33.35 -3.52 3.08
C ILE A 89 -31.82 -3.52 3.12
N SER A 90 -31.21 -4.51 2.46
CA SER A 90 -29.75 -4.63 2.40
C SER A 90 -29.13 -3.59 1.47
N LYS A 91 -29.85 -3.13 0.44
CA LYS A 91 -29.44 -2.01 -0.41
C LYS A 91 -29.39 -0.69 0.36
N ASP A 92 -30.40 -0.39 1.18
CA ASP A 92 -30.43 0.84 2.00
C ASP A 92 -29.28 0.84 3.03
N ALA A 93 -29.05 -0.30 3.71
CA ALA A 93 -27.94 -0.44 4.65
C ALA A 93 -26.56 -0.26 3.99
N MET A 94 -26.41 -0.72 2.74
CA MET A 94 -25.19 -0.50 1.95
C MET A 94 -25.04 0.94 1.47
N GLN A 95 -26.13 1.59 1.07
CA GLN A 95 -26.09 2.99 0.66
C GLN A 95 -25.69 3.87 1.85
N ASN A 96 -26.28 3.65 3.03
CA ASN A 96 -25.89 4.33 4.27
C ASN A 96 -24.40 4.12 4.60
N PHE A 97 -23.88 2.91 4.35
CA PHE A 97 -22.46 2.63 4.54
C PHE A 97 -21.58 3.33 3.49
N ALA A 98 -22.01 3.39 2.24
CA ALA A 98 -21.33 4.12 1.18
C ALA A 98 -21.23 5.62 1.52
N ASP A 99 -22.34 6.19 1.97
CA ASP A 99 -22.43 7.60 2.37
C ASP A 99 -21.56 7.86 3.61
N TRP A 100 -21.54 6.95 4.59
CA TRP A 100 -20.64 7.04 5.75
C TRP A 100 -19.15 7.04 5.35
N ILE A 101 -18.75 6.18 4.38
CA ILE A 101 -17.39 6.19 3.84
C ILE A 101 -17.08 7.52 3.16
N LEU A 102 -18.01 8.05 2.36
CA LEU A 102 -17.83 9.33 1.67
C LEU A 102 -17.74 10.50 2.66
N ASP A 103 -18.58 10.52 3.70
CA ASP A 103 -18.56 11.53 4.75
C ASP A 103 -17.23 11.55 5.50
N ALA A 104 -16.65 10.36 5.76
CA ALA A 104 -15.31 10.24 6.34
C ALA A 104 -14.24 10.80 5.39
N GLY A 105 -14.34 10.56 4.08
CA GLY A 105 -13.41 11.09 3.09
C GLY A 105 -13.55 12.59 2.82
N ASP A 106 -14.77 13.12 2.92
CA ASP A 106 -15.07 14.55 2.78
C ASP A 106 -14.74 15.36 4.04
N GLY A 107 -14.46 14.68 5.15
CA GLY A 107 -14.16 15.33 6.42
C GLY A 107 -15.34 16.11 6.99
N LYS A 108 -16.60 15.69 6.73
CA LYS A 108 -17.79 16.39 7.26
C LYS A 108 -17.85 16.43 8.79
N GLN A 109 -17.15 15.50 9.45
CA GLN A 109 -17.00 15.44 10.91
C GLN A 109 -15.66 16.03 11.39
N CYS A 110 -14.83 16.56 10.48
CA CYS A 110 -13.53 17.13 10.79
C CYS A 110 -13.65 18.56 11.33
N SER A 111 -12.78 18.89 12.28
CA SER A 111 -12.59 20.27 12.73
C SER A 111 -11.90 21.10 11.64
N ASP A 112 -11.89 22.43 11.77
CA ASP A 112 -11.20 23.34 10.82
C ASP A 112 -9.71 23.03 10.65
N ILE A 113 -9.11 22.36 11.65
CA ILE A 113 -7.70 21.95 11.65
C ILE A 113 -7.48 20.70 10.76
N GLY A 114 -8.54 20.05 10.27
CA GLY A 114 -8.46 18.87 9.40
C GLY A 114 -8.21 17.56 10.14
N GLU A 115 -8.25 17.57 11.47
CA GLU A 115 -8.13 16.38 12.31
C GLU A 115 -9.37 16.23 13.19
N SER A 116 -9.89 15.01 13.29
CA SER A 116 -11.03 14.71 14.17
C SER A 116 -11.13 13.25 14.56
N TRP A 117 -11.59 13.03 15.78
CA TRP A 117 -11.95 11.71 16.28
C TRP A 117 -13.37 11.33 15.85
N ILE A 118 -13.46 10.45 14.85
CA ILE A 118 -14.76 9.94 14.38
C ILE A 118 -15.20 8.73 15.22
N SER A 119 -16.50 8.61 15.45
CA SER A 119 -17.07 7.46 16.13
C SER A 119 -17.31 6.34 15.13
N ILE A 120 -16.69 5.18 15.39
CA ILE A 120 -16.95 3.95 14.65
C ILE A 120 -18.10 3.21 15.33
N GLU A 121 -18.99 2.63 14.53
CA GLU A 121 -20.07 1.80 15.05
C GLU A 121 -19.53 0.54 15.74
N GLN A 122 -20.19 0.13 16.83
CA GLN A 122 -19.73 -0.98 17.67
C GLN A 122 -19.68 -2.33 16.93
N ASN A 123 -20.52 -2.53 15.92
CA ASN A 123 -20.52 -3.74 15.07
C ASN A 123 -19.27 -3.88 14.18
N LEU A 124 -18.61 -2.77 13.84
CA LEU A 124 -17.38 -2.76 13.05
C LEU A 124 -16.14 -2.88 13.95
N MET A 125 -16.27 -2.56 15.24
CA MET A 125 -15.18 -2.63 16.20
C MET A 125 -15.04 -4.04 16.75
N LEU A 126 -13.81 -4.56 16.74
CA LEU A 126 -13.50 -5.78 17.48
C LEU A 126 -13.42 -5.45 18.98
N PRO A 127 -13.95 -6.33 19.86
CA PRO A 127 -13.81 -6.15 21.29
C PRO A 127 -12.32 -6.25 21.67
N LYS A 128 -11.90 -5.44 22.66
CA LYS A 128 -10.57 -5.60 23.24
C LYS A 128 -10.43 -6.98 23.86
N SER A 129 -9.27 -7.59 23.66
CA SER A 129 -8.95 -8.90 24.20
C SER A 129 -7.60 -8.86 24.91
N HIS A 130 -7.22 -9.94 25.59
CA HIS A 130 -5.88 -10.05 26.16
C HIS A 130 -4.78 -10.15 25.07
N ASP A 131 -5.12 -10.65 23.87
CA ASP A 131 -4.22 -10.71 22.72
C ASP A 131 -4.91 -10.13 21.49
N ASP A 132 -4.80 -8.81 21.36
CA ASP A 132 -5.40 -8.04 20.27
C ASP A 132 -4.89 -8.45 18.89
N PHE A 133 -3.65 -8.89 18.80
CA PHE A 133 -3.12 -9.45 17.56
C PHE A 133 -3.86 -10.73 17.19
N GLN A 134 -4.05 -11.65 18.14
CA GLN A 134 -4.73 -12.90 17.85
C GLN A 134 -6.20 -12.64 17.47
N SER A 135 -6.85 -11.69 18.13
CA SER A 135 -8.22 -11.28 17.80
C SER A 135 -8.37 -10.74 16.38
N ILE A 136 -7.47 -9.87 15.90
CA ILE A 136 -7.54 -9.38 14.52
C ILE A 136 -7.21 -10.49 13.51
N VAL A 137 -6.25 -11.37 13.83
CA VAL A 137 -5.89 -12.49 12.96
C VAL A 137 -7.06 -13.47 12.86
N ASP A 138 -7.73 -13.81 13.96
CA ASP A 138 -8.87 -14.75 13.94
C ASP A 138 -10.10 -14.15 13.26
N ALA A 139 -10.32 -12.85 13.39
CA ALA A 139 -11.41 -12.15 12.69
C ALA A 139 -11.21 -12.15 11.17
N ILE A 140 -9.98 -11.93 10.69
CA ILE A 140 -9.68 -11.83 9.26
C ILE A 140 -9.38 -13.19 8.65
N TYR A 141 -8.59 -14.00 9.33
CA TYR A 141 -8.11 -15.31 8.89
C TYR A 141 -8.62 -16.45 9.80
N PRO A 142 -9.94 -16.68 9.88
CA PRO A 142 -10.50 -17.76 10.69
C PRO A 142 -10.00 -19.14 10.23
N ASN A 143 -9.50 -19.95 11.16
CA ASN A 143 -8.95 -21.27 10.88
C ASN A 143 -7.81 -21.25 9.82
N LEU A 144 -6.92 -20.24 9.90
CA LEU A 144 -5.82 -20.05 8.94
C LEU A 144 -5.03 -21.34 8.67
N ASN A 145 -4.75 -22.14 9.70
CA ASN A 145 -4.00 -23.39 9.56
C ASN A 145 -4.68 -24.43 8.66
N SER A 146 -6.02 -24.45 8.60
CA SER A 146 -6.77 -25.35 7.72
C SER A 146 -6.85 -24.86 6.27
N HIS A 147 -6.62 -23.56 6.05
CA HIS A 147 -6.65 -22.91 4.75
C HIS A 147 -5.24 -22.58 4.23
N ILE A 148 -4.18 -23.15 4.83
CA ILE A 148 -2.82 -23.01 4.30
C ILE A 148 -2.80 -23.65 2.91
N GLY A 149 -2.56 -22.82 1.89
CA GLY A 149 -2.52 -23.27 0.50
C GLY A 149 -3.75 -22.91 -0.33
N ASP A 150 -4.85 -22.50 0.32
CA ASP A 150 -6.08 -22.05 -0.33
C ASP A 150 -5.90 -20.64 -0.91
N THR A 151 -5.80 -20.58 -2.24
CA THR A 151 -5.58 -19.34 -2.99
C THR A 151 -6.74 -18.36 -2.79
N ASP A 152 -7.99 -18.79 -2.95
CA ASP A 152 -9.15 -17.88 -2.94
C ASP A 152 -9.40 -17.31 -1.54
N TYR A 153 -9.18 -18.14 -0.52
CA TYR A 153 -9.24 -17.71 0.87
C TYR A 153 -8.19 -16.64 1.20
N LEU A 154 -6.94 -16.82 0.75
CA LEU A 154 -5.83 -15.92 1.09
C LEU A 154 -5.86 -14.59 0.32
N VAL A 155 -6.39 -14.59 -0.91
CA VAL A 155 -6.42 -13.40 -1.78
C VAL A 155 -7.45 -12.38 -1.36
N SER A 156 -8.59 -12.86 -0.89
CA SER A 156 -9.75 -12.03 -0.60
C SER A 156 -9.60 -11.22 0.70
N ARG A 157 -8.50 -11.39 1.43
CA ARG A 157 -8.32 -10.91 2.82
C ARG A 157 -7.01 -10.14 2.98
N ALA A 158 -7.00 -9.13 3.84
CA ALA A 158 -5.76 -8.51 4.32
C ALA A 158 -5.95 -7.77 5.64
N ILE A 159 -4.89 -7.69 6.43
CA ILE A 159 -4.79 -6.77 7.56
C ILE A 159 -4.09 -5.48 7.08
N LEU A 160 -4.70 -4.33 7.36
CA LEU A 160 -4.21 -3.02 6.99
C LEU A 160 -3.72 -2.29 8.23
N THR A 161 -2.52 -1.70 8.14
CA THR A 161 -1.93 -0.91 9.23
C THR A 161 -1.27 0.37 8.70
N PRO A 162 -1.00 1.37 9.55
CA PRO A 162 -0.44 2.64 9.09
C PRO A 162 1.05 2.55 8.72
N THR A 163 1.85 1.73 9.41
CA THR A 163 3.33 1.71 9.28
C THR A 163 3.88 0.34 8.88
N ASN A 164 5.02 0.34 8.18
CA ASN A 164 5.69 -0.89 7.75
C ASN A 164 6.21 -1.73 8.93
N GLU A 165 6.56 -1.09 10.06
CA GLU A 165 7.05 -1.80 11.25
C GLU A 165 5.98 -2.75 11.82
N ILE A 166 4.74 -2.26 11.94
CA ILE A 166 3.62 -3.08 12.41
C ILE A 166 3.30 -4.17 11.38
N VAL A 167 3.40 -3.87 10.07
CA VAL A 167 3.23 -4.88 9.00
C VAL A 167 4.24 -6.00 9.15
N ASP A 168 5.52 -5.67 9.36
CA ASP A 168 6.58 -6.65 9.52
C ASP A 168 6.32 -7.54 10.75
N ASP A 169 5.96 -6.94 11.90
CA ASP A 169 5.64 -7.69 13.12
C ASP A 169 4.47 -8.66 12.91
N ILE A 170 3.34 -8.18 12.36
CA ILE A 170 2.16 -9.01 12.11
C ILE A 170 2.49 -10.17 11.19
N ASN A 171 3.15 -9.87 10.07
CA ASN A 171 3.49 -10.90 9.08
C ASN A 171 4.44 -11.96 9.67
N GLN A 172 5.40 -11.57 10.51
CA GLN A 172 6.30 -12.52 11.17
C GLN A 172 5.56 -13.38 12.20
N ARG A 173 4.69 -12.78 13.03
CA ARG A 173 3.87 -13.53 13.99
C ARG A 173 2.94 -14.52 13.30
N ILE A 174 2.30 -14.13 12.20
CA ILE A 174 1.46 -15.03 11.38
C ILE A 174 2.32 -16.16 10.81
N LEU A 175 3.49 -15.87 10.23
CA LEU A 175 4.38 -16.89 9.66
C LEU A 175 4.86 -17.88 10.73
N ASN A 176 5.13 -17.42 11.96
CA ASN A 176 5.56 -18.29 13.06
C ASN A 176 4.47 -19.33 13.39
N ASN A 177 3.18 -18.98 13.27
CA ASN A 177 2.06 -19.88 13.51
C ASN A 177 1.85 -20.95 12.41
N PHE A 178 2.45 -20.78 11.22
CA PHE A 178 2.29 -21.75 10.13
C PHE A 178 2.97 -23.07 10.47
N THR A 179 2.26 -24.18 10.22
CA THR A 179 2.83 -25.52 10.22
C THR A 179 3.63 -25.74 8.93
N GLY A 180 4.94 -25.93 9.04
CA GLY A 180 5.80 -26.17 7.88
C GLY A 180 7.26 -25.83 8.13
N GLU A 181 8.12 -26.41 7.29
CA GLU A 181 9.55 -26.13 7.31
C GLU A 181 9.83 -24.67 6.90
N GLU A 182 10.57 -23.96 7.76
CA GLU A 182 10.99 -22.60 7.50
C GLU A 182 12.30 -22.59 6.70
N MET A 183 12.29 -21.86 5.59
CA MET A 183 13.50 -21.57 4.83
C MET A 183 13.92 -20.12 5.07
N ILE A 184 15.19 -19.95 5.42
CA ILE A 184 15.80 -18.65 5.70
C ILE A 184 16.74 -18.29 4.55
N TYR A 185 16.48 -17.16 3.91
CA TYR A 185 17.34 -16.60 2.87
C TYR A 185 18.04 -15.34 3.38
N LEU A 186 19.35 -15.43 3.53
CA LEU A 186 20.20 -14.29 3.83
C LEU A 186 20.51 -13.50 2.56
N SER A 187 20.43 -12.18 2.66
CA SER A 187 20.85 -11.28 1.58
C SER A 187 22.37 -11.14 1.53
N SER A 188 22.87 -10.64 0.40
CA SER A 188 24.26 -10.21 0.26
C SER A 188 24.27 -8.69 0.09
N ASP A 189 24.82 -8.01 1.10
CA ASP A 189 24.85 -6.55 1.20
C ASP A 189 26.24 -6.02 0.89
N SER A 190 26.30 -4.92 0.15
CA SER A 190 27.55 -4.26 -0.25
C SER A 190 27.32 -2.77 -0.47
N ILE A 191 28.38 -1.98 -0.47
CA ILE A 191 28.31 -0.55 -0.79
C ILE A 191 28.58 -0.35 -2.29
N CYS A 192 27.79 0.51 -2.94
CA CYS A 192 28.02 0.91 -4.32
C CYS A 192 29.31 1.75 -4.41
N LYS A 193 30.33 1.23 -5.09
CA LYS A 193 31.66 1.88 -5.22
C LYS A 193 31.70 2.99 -6.29
N ALA A 194 30.59 3.26 -6.98
CA ALA A 194 30.54 4.21 -8.09
C ALA A 194 30.38 5.68 -7.65
N ASP A 195 29.80 5.94 -6.47
CA ASP A 195 29.40 7.31 -6.09
C ASP A 195 30.39 8.03 -5.16
N PHE A 196 31.36 7.33 -4.57
CA PHE A 196 32.27 7.93 -3.58
C PHE A 196 33.71 7.39 -3.68
N ASN A 197 34.65 8.29 -4.00
CA ASN A 197 36.10 8.04 -3.97
C ASN A 197 36.66 8.06 -2.54
N ILE A 198 36.09 7.27 -1.62
CA ILE A 198 36.66 7.12 -0.27
C ILE A 198 37.30 5.73 -0.20
N GLN A 199 38.62 5.69 -0.31
CA GLN A 199 39.41 4.54 0.14
C GLN A 199 39.04 4.31 1.62
N ASP A 200 38.68 3.09 2.01
CA ASP A 200 38.30 2.65 3.38
C ASP A 200 36.80 2.65 3.79
N GLN A 201 35.84 2.77 2.86
CA GLN A 201 34.41 2.58 3.21
C GLN A 201 34.09 1.21 3.82
N ASP A 202 34.75 0.15 3.34
CA ASP A 202 34.55 -1.23 3.82
C ASP A 202 35.03 -1.40 5.28
N LEU A 203 35.93 -0.53 5.77
CA LEU A 203 36.38 -0.47 7.17
C LEU A 203 35.43 0.33 8.06
N LEU A 204 34.84 1.40 7.53
CA LEU A 204 33.90 2.27 8.25
C LEU A 204 32.52 1.62 8.44
N TYR A 205 32.12 0.76 7.49
CA TYR A 205 30.80 0.15 7.45
C TYR A 205 30.91 -1.38 7.29
N PRO A 206 31.08 -2.12 8.39
CA PRO A 206 31.18 -3.58 8.35
C PRO A 206 29.88 -4.21 7.81
N THR A 207 30.00 -5.41 7.21
CA THR A 207 28.85 -6.08 6.57
C THR A 207 27.74 -6.40 7.57
N GLU A 208 28.10 -6.72 8.82
CA GLU A 208 27.19 -6.95 9.94
C GLU A 208 26.31 -5.72 10.18
N PHE A 209 26.89 -4.52 10.12
CA PHE A 209 26.15 -3.27 10.22
C PHE A 209 25.19 -3.10 9.04
N LEU A 210 25.67 -3.31 7.80
CA LEU A 210 24.83 -3.20 6.59
C LEU A 210 23.62 -4.15 6.66
N ASN A 211 23.83 -5.37 7.16
CA ASN A 211 22.79 -6.38 7.33
C ASN A 211 21.69 -5.94 8.32
N THR A 212 21.99 -5.05 9.28
CA THR A 212 20.98 -4.51 10.21
C THR A 212 20.07 -3.46 9.58
N LEU A 213 20.48 -2.85 8.45
CA LEU A 213 19.77 -1.72 7.88
C LEU A 213 18.47 -2.15 7.20
N LYS A 214 17.38 -1.48 7.57
CA LYS A 214 16.06 -1.60 6.95
C LYS A 214 15.76 -0.36 6.11
N PHE A 215 15.27 -0.58 4.89
CA PHE A 215 14.92 0.49 3.96
C PHE A 215 13.54 0.25 3.38
N SER A 216 12.77 1.32 3.21
CA SER A 216 11.50 1.26 2.49
C SER A 216 11.73 0.81 1.04
N GLY A 217 10.98 -0.19 0.58
CA GLY A 217 11.09 -0.73 -0.77
C GLY A 217 12.25 -1.70 -1.00
N LEU A 218 12.97 -2.10 0.06
CA LEU A 218 13.93 -3.19 0.03
C LEU A 218 13.46 -4.34 0.93
N PRO A 219 13.68 -5.60 0.52
CA PRO A 219 13.49 -6.74 1.40
C PRO A 219 14.50 -6.69 2.56
N SER A 220 14.13 -7.31 3.68
CA SER A 220 15.00 -7.44 4.84
C SER A 220 16.19 -8.38 4.57
N HIS A 221 17.27 -8.20 5.34
CA HIS A 221 18.45 -9.06 5.23
C HIS A 221 18.09 -10.54 5.45
N ILE A 222 17.30 -10.80 6.50
CA ILE A 222 16.75 -12.12 6.81
C ILE A 222 15.35 -12.21 6.21
N LEU A 223 15.19 -13.05 5.18
CA LEU A 223 13.90 -13.35 4.60
C LEU A 223 13.48 -14.77 5.00
N ARG A 224 12.49 -14.87 5.88
CA ARG A 224 11.92 -16.13 6.37
C ARG A 224 10.67 -16.46 5.55
N LEU A 225 10.60 -17.66 4.99
CA LEU A 225 9.50 -18.11 4.16
C LEU A 225 9.10 -19.55 4.51
N LYS A 226 7.81 -19.85 4.36
CA LYS A 226 7.24 -21.20 4.45
C LYS A 226 6.39 -21.46 3.22
N LYS A 227 6.26 -22.72 2.82
CA LYS A 227 5.36 -23.12 1.73
C LYS A 227 3.91 -22.77 2.11
N GLY A 228 3.14 -22.25 1.15
CA GLY A 228 1.79 -21.75 1.36
C GLY A 228 1.70 -20.31 1.87
N ALA A 229 2.81 -19.67 2.23
CA ALA A 229 2.80 -18.27 2.67
C ALA A 229 2.45 -17.32 1.51
N VAL A 230 1.75 -16.24 1.83
CA VAL A 230 1.43 -15.17 0.88
C VAL A 230 2.56 -14.14 0.88
N VAL A 231 3.06 -13.83 -0.31
CA VAL A 231 4.08 -12.80 -0.54
C VAL A 231 3.63 -11.80 -1.60
N MET A 232 4.28 -10.65 -1.62
CA MET A 232 4.07 -9.59 -2.60
C MET A 232 5.40 -9.22 -3.25
N LEU A 233 5.40 -9.05 -4.58
CA LEU A 233 6.55 -8.51 -5.31
C LEU A 233 6.79 -7.06 -4.94
N MET A 234 8.04 -6.71 -4.62
CA MET A 234 8.46 -5.36 -4.26
C MET A 234 8.99 -4.54 -5.45
N ARG A 235 9.24 -5.20 -6.59
CA ARG A 235 9.78 -4.59 -7.81
C ARG A 235 9.13 -5.17 -9.06
N ASN A 236 9.16 -4.39 -10.13
CA ASN A 236 8.77 -4.86 -11.45
C ASN A 236 9.84 -5.81 -11.97
N LEU A 237 9.47 -7.07 -12.22
CA LEU A 237 10.34 -8.08 -12.82
C LEU A 237 10.07 -8.21 -14.32
N ASN A 238 8.79 -8.30 -14.69
CA ASN A 238 8.37 -8.35 -16.08
C ASN A 238 6.97 -7.75 -16.20
N GLN A 239 6.91 -6.48 -16.61
CA GLN A 239 5.65 -5.76 -16.74
C GLN A 239 4.76 -6.32 -17.86
N GLY A 240 5.36 -6.79 -18.96
CA GLY A 240 4.63 -7.41 -20.06
C GLY A 240 3.93 -8.71 -19.68
N ALA A 241 4.51 -9.47 -18.73
CA ALA A 241 3.91 -10.67 -18.18
C ALA A 241 3.04 -10.42 -16.93
N GLY A 242 2.87 -9.17 -16.49
CA GLY A 242 2.08 -8.85 -15.28
C GLY A 242 2.80 -9.07 -13.94
N LEU A 243 4.11 -9.33 -13.95
CA LEU A 243 4.96 -9.43 -12.75
C LEU A 243 5.47 -8.05 -12.31
N CYS A 244 4.57 -7.29 -11.71
CA CYS A 244 4.76 -5.92 -11.27
C CYS A 244 4.90 -5.82 -9.74
N ASN A 245 5.37 -4.67 -9.26
CA ASN A 245 5.34 -4.32 -7.86
C ASN A 245 3.89 -4.32 -7.36
N GLY A 246 3.63 -5.03 -6.26
CA GLY A 246 2.29 -5.22 -5.71
C GLY A 246 1.63 -6.55 -6.10
N THR A 247 2.16 -7.28 -7.08
CA THR A 247 1.61 -8.60 -7.44
C THR A 247 1.73 -9.56 -6.26
N ARG A 248 0.59 -10.08 -5.79
CA ARG A 248 0.53 -11.07 -4.70
C ARG A 248 0.71 -12.47 -5.26
N MET A 249 1.40 -13.32 -4.51
CA MET A 249 1.71 -14.69 -4.88
C MET A 249 1.68 -15.60 -3.65
N LYS A 250 1.36 -16.87 -3.85
CA LYS A 250 1.45 -17.91 -2.83
C LYS A 250 2.71 -18.73 -3.09
N ILE A 251 3.54 -18.93 -2.07
CA ILE A 251 4.74 -19.75 -2.19
C ILE A 251 4.37 -21.22 -2.41
N THR A 252 4.79 -21.79 -3.53
CA THR A 252 4.55 -23.20 -3.87
C THR A 252 5.77 -24.08 -3.60
N GLN A 253 6.97 -23.53 -3.83
CA GLN A 253 8.22 -24.24 -3.62
C GLN A 253 9.33 -23.32 -3.13
N LEU A 254 10.15 -23.84 -2.22
CA LEU A 254 11.31 -23.16 -1.66
C LEU A 254 12.54 -24.04 -1.91
N GLY A 255 13.46 -23.56 -2.73
CA GLY A 255 14.73 -24.22 -3.01
C GLY A 255 15.91 -23.36 -2.57
N LYS A 256 17.10 -23.96 -2.47
CA LYS A 256 18.31 -23.23 -2.05
C LYS A 256 18.59 -21.97 -2.88
N TRP A 257 18.30 -22.03 -4.19
CA TRP A 257 18.64 -20.99 -5.17
C TRP A 257 17.42 -20.44 -5.93
N PHE A 258 16.21 -20.86 -5.59
CA PHE A 258 15.00 -20.37 -6.24
C PHE A 258 13.82 -20.33 -5.26
N VAL A 259 12.89 -19.43 -5.54
CA VAL A 259 11.57 -19.39 -4.90
C VAL A 259 10.54 -19.47 -6.01
N GLU A 260 9.59 -20.39 -5.90
CA GLU A 260 8.45 -20.49 -6.80
C GLU A 260 7.20 -19.94 -6.12
N GLY A 261 6.47 -19.08 -6.83
CA GLY A 261 5.19 -18.55 -6.40
C GLY A 261 4.10 -18.77 -7.45
N GLU A 262 2.90 -19.10 -7.01
CA GLU A 262 1.67 -19.08 -7.82
C GLU A 262 1.06 -17.69 -7.74
N VAL A 263 0.81 -17.05 -8.87
CA VAL A 263 0.26 -15.68 -8.91
C VAL A 263 -1.21 -15.67 -8.51
N LEU A 264 -1.53 -14.77 -7.60
CA LEU A 264 -2.82 -14.71 -6.93
C LEU A 264 -3.74 -13.61 -7.47
N SER A 265 -3.20 -12.65 -8.22
CA SER A 265 -3.92 -11.48 -8.68
C SER A 265 -3.36 -10.96 -10.00
N GLY A 266 -4.21 -10.49 -10.91
CA GLY A 266 -3.81 -9.87 -12.17
C GLY A 266 -4.25 -10.66 -13.39
N SER A 267 -3.56 -10.46 -14.52
CA SER A 267 -3.87 -11.11 -15.79
C SER A 267 -3.41 -12.57 -15.88
N ILE A 268 -2.49 -12.99 -15.01
CA ILE A 268 -1.84 -14.30 -15.01
C ILE A 268 -2.14 -15.09 -13.72
N ILE A 269 -3.38 -14.99 -13.21
CA ILE A 269 -3.79 -15.71 -11.99
C ILE A 269 -3.64 -17.23 -12.21
N GLY A 270 -3.03 -17.90 -11.23
CA GLY A 270 -2.78 -19.35 -11.24
C GLY A 270 -1.44 -19.76 -11.87
N ASP A 271 -0.77 -18.85 -12.59
CA ASP A 271 0.53 -19.16 -13.19
C ASP A 271 1.62 -19.28 -12.12
N LYS A 272 2.48 -20.29 -12.29
CA LYS A 272 3.66 -20.49 -11.45
C LYS A 272 4.86 -19.77 -12.04
N VAL A 273 5.53 -18.98 -11.21
CA VAL A 273 6.67 -18.17 -11.60
C VAL A 273 7.85 -18.38 -10.66
N LEU A 274 9.05 -18.46 -11.24
CA LEU A 274 10.30 -18.49 -10.48
C LEU A 274 10.78 -17.06 -10.22
N ILE A 275 11.11 -16.79 -8.97
CA ILE A 275 11.55 -15.48 -8.51
C ILE A 275 13.06 -15.52 -8.35
N PRO A 276 13.82 -14.74 -9.12
CA PRO A 276 15.27 -14.67 -8.96
C PRO A 276 15.65 -13.72 -7.82
N ARG A 277 16.86 -13.92 -7.26
CA ARG A 277 17.52 -12.88 -6.45
C ARG A 277 18.00 -11.76 -7.37
N ILE A 278 17.66 -10.53 -7.03
CA ILE A 278 18.11 -9.34 -7.76
C ILE A 278 18.86 -8.39 -6.82
N SER A 279 19.76 -7.60 -7.39
CA SER A 279 20.43 -6.52 -6.69
C SER A 279 19.52 -5.29 -6.65
N LEU A 280 19.32 -4.76 -5.45
CA LEU A 280 18.40 -3.67 -5.17
C LEU A 280 19.13 -2.59 -4.40
N SER A 281 18.96 -1.36 -4.85
CA SER A 281 19.41 -0.18 -4.12
C SER A 281 18.20 0.61 -3.61
N PRO A 282 18.29 1.21 -2.41
CA PRO A 282 17.24 2.10 -1.94
C PRO A 282 17.16 3.29 -2.89
N SER A 283 15.96 3.73 -3.26
CA SER A 283 15.81 4.85 -4.18
C SER A 283 16.44 6.15 -3.65
N GLU A 284 16.47 6.29 -2.33
CA GLU A 284 17.02 7.44 -1.61
C GLU A 284 17.34 7.01 -0.16
N SER A 285 18.55 7.27 0.31
CA SER A 285 19.01 7.02 1.69
C SER A 285 19.55 8.31 2.32
N ASN A 286 19.36 8.49 3.64
CA ASN A 286 20.06 9.55 4.41
C ASN A 286 21.51 9.14 4.74
N TRP A 287 21.95 7.98 4.25
CA TRP A 287 23.27 7.44 4.54
C TRP A 287 24.29 8.01 3.56
N PRO A 288 25.55 8.20 3.98
CA PRO A 288 26.62 8.70 3.11
C PRO A 288 27.11 7.65 2.10
N PHE A 289 26.32 6.60 1.87
CA PHE A 289 26.60 5.51 0.95
C PHE A 289 25.29 4.97 0.35
N ILE A 290 25.42 4.33 -0.81
CA ILE A 290 24.32 3.60 -1.43
C ILE A 290 24.49 2.11 -1.12
N LEU A 291 23.54 1.55 -0.38
CA LEU A 291 23.46 0.12 -0.14
C LEU A 291 23.04 -0.60 -1.43
N ASN A 292 23.76 -1.66 -1.78
CA ASN A 292 23.36 -2.64 -2.77
C ASN A 292 23.06 -3.97 -2.07
N ARG A 293 21.77 -4.32 -2.00
CA ARG A 293 21.26 -5.56 -1.36
C ARG A 293 20.84 -6.55 -2.43
N ARG A 294 21.49 -7.70 -2.49
CA ARG A 294 21.07 -8.83 -3.34
C ARG A 294 20.18 -9.79 -2.57
N GLN A 295 18.90 -9.82 -2.91
CA GLN A 295 17.88 -10.63 -2.24
C GLN A 295 16.70 -10.93 -3.19
N TYR A 296 15.82 -11.86 -2.82
CA TYR A 296 14.53 -12.00 -3.52
C TYR A 296 13.67 -10.75 -3.31
N PRO A 297 13.10 -10.15 -4.36
CA PRO A 297 12.33 -8.91 -4.28
C PRO A 297 10.90 -9.17 -3.83
N ILE A 298 10.73 -9.88 -2.70
CA ILE A 298 9.45 -10.25 -2.11
C ILE A 298 9.42 -9.93 -0.62
N SER A 299 8.22 -9.65 -0.13
CA SER A 299 7.90 -9.53 1.29
C SER A 299 6.64 -10.33 1.61
N LEU A 300 6.50 -10.80 2.85
CA LEU A 300 5.25 -11.40 3.34
C LEU A 300 4.09 -10.41 3.19
N CYS A 301 2.88 -10.91 2.96
CA CYS A 301 1.73 -10.09 2.61
C CYS A 301 0.39 -10.60 3.19
N PHE A 302 0.38 -11.02 4.45
CA PHE A 302 -0.87 -11.20 5.20
C PHE A 302 -1.39 -9.86 5.73
N ALA A 303 -0.44 -8.98 6.10
CA ALA A 303 -0.67 -7.58 6.36
C ALA A 303 0.05 -6.71 5.31
N MET A 304 -0.49 -5.52 5.07
CA MET A 304 0.15 -4.48 4.26
C MET A 304 -0.21 -3.10 4.80
N THR A 305 0.55 -2.08 4.40
CA THR A 305 0.21 -0.71 4.80
C THR A 305 -1.03 -0.21 4.08
N ILE A 306 -1.76 0.70 4.71
CA ILE A 306 -2.91 1.40 4.10
C ILE A 306 -2.48 2.06 2.77
N ASN A 307 -1.28 2.64 2.72
CA ASN A 307 -0.74 3.25 1.50
C ASN A 307 -0.57 2.23 0.36
N LYS A 308 -0.25 0.97 0.67
CA LYS A 308 -0.08 -0.10 -0.32
C LYS A 308 -1.40 -0.73 -0.76
N SER A 309 -2.45 -0.65 0.06
CA SER A 309 -3.78 -1.16 -0.30
C SER A 309 -4.57 -0.21 -1.20
N GLN A 310 -4.12 1.04 -1.36
CA GLN A 310 -4.78 2.01 -2.24
C GLN A 310 -4.95 1.46 -3.66
N GLY A 311 -6.18 1.48 -4.16
CA GLY A 311 -6.54 0.94 -5.47
C GLY A 311 -6.92 -0.54 -5.48
N GLN A 312 -6.65 -1.29 -4.40
CA GLN A 312 -7.08 -2.69 -4.27
C GLN A 312 -8.53 -2.77 -3.78
N SER A 313 -9.19 -3.89 -4.07
CA SER A 313 -10.49 -4.25 -3.49
C SER A 313 -10.34 -5.59 -2.78
N LEU A 314 -10.81 -5.67 -1.54
CA LEU A 314 -10.67 -6.82 -0.65
C LEU A 314 -12.04 -7.21 -0.13
N GLN A 315 -12.31 -8.50 0.01
CA GLN A 315 -13.59 -8.97 0.55
C GLN A 315 -13.60 -8.84 2.06
N HIS A 316 -12.49 -9.17 2.74
CA HIS A 316 -12.34 -9.00 4.19
C HIS A 316 -11.15 -8.10 4.50
N VAL A 317 -11.38 -7.10 5.36
CA VAL A 317 -10.39 -6.09 5.72
C VAL A 317 -10.34 -5.97 7.24
N GLY A 318 -9.16 -6.21 7.80
CA GLY A 318 -8.88 -5.91 9.21
C GLY A 318 -8.07 -4.65 9.32
N LEU A 319 -8.62 -3.58 9.88
CA LEU A 319 -7.88 -2.36 10.15
C LEU A 319 -7.31 -2.44 11.57
N TYR A 320 -6.00 -2.62 11.69
CA TYR A 320 -5.31 -2.70 12.97
C TYR A 320 -4.51 -1.41 13.22
N LEU A 321 -4.90 -0.69 14.27
CA LEU A 321 -4.40 0.63 14.65
C LEU A 321 -3.86 0.60 16.09
N PRO A 322 -2.68 -0.01 16.33
CA PRO A 322 -1.99 0.16 17.60
C PRO A 322 -1.44 1.60 17.75
N LYS A 323 -1.25 2.28 16.61
CA LYS A 323 -1.07 3.73 16.49
C LYS A 323 -2.09 4.26 15.49
N GLN A 324 -2.59 5.47 15.71
CA GLN A 324 -3.53 6.11 14.81
C GLN A 324 -2.91 6.39 13.42
N VAL A 325 -3.80 6.65 12.46
CA VAL A 325 -3.41 7.18 11.14
C VAL A 325 -2.77 8.56 11.31
N PHE A 326 -1.86 8.91 10.41
CA PHE A 326 -0.99 10.10 10.56
C PHE A 326 -0.98 11.00 9.33
N THR A 327 -1.74 10.68 8.28
CA THR A 327 -1.81 11.52 7.08
C THR A 327 -3.18 11.49 6.42
N HIS A 328 -3.41 12.47 5.55
CA HIS A 328 -4.64 12.68 4.80
C HIS A 328 -5.14 11.41 4.12
N GLY A 329 -6.42 11.11 4.32
CA GLY A 329 -7.13 10.09 3.55
C GLY A 329 -6.72 8.66 3.88
N GLN A 330 -5.85 8.42 4.87
CA GLN A 330 -5.47 7.05 5.27
C GLN A 330 -6.68 6.26 5.78
N LEU A 331 -7.45 6.82 6.70
CA LEU A 331 -8.63 6.14 7.23
C LEU A 331 -9.63 5.86 6.11
N TYR A 332 -9.93 6.87 5.29
CA TYR A 332 -10.79 6.75 4.12
C TYR A 332 -10.33 5.63 3.17
N VAL A 333 -9.04 5.57 2.84
CA VAL A 333 -8.48 4.52 1.98
C VAL A 333 -8.70 3.16 2.63
N ALA A 334 -8.40 3.00 3.92
CA ALA A 334 -8.53 1.72 4.63
C ALA A 334 -9.98 1.19 4.61
N ILE A 335 -10.95 2.00 5.03
CA ILE A 335 -12.36 1.58 5.14
C ILE A 335 -13.00 1.40 3.75
N SER A 336 -12.55 2.14 2.73
CA SER A 336 -13.07 2.04 1.37
C SER A 336 -12.55 0.84 0.57
N ARG A 337 -11.63 0.01 1.13
CA ARG A 337 -11.11 -1.17 0.42
C ARG A 337 -12.09 -2.35 0.44
N VAL A 338 -12.99 -2.39 1.41
CA VAL A 338 -13.91 -3.52 1.62
C VAL A 338 -15.03 -3.52 0.58
N THR A 339 -15.49 -4.70 0.17
CA THR A 339 -16.66 -4.85 -0.72
C THR A 339 -17.99 -5.00 0.03
N ASN A 340 -17.94 -5.35 1.32
CA ASN A 340 -19.09 -5.54 2.19
C ASN A 340 -18.81 -4.97 3.59
N ARG A 341 -19.76 -4.22 4.15
CA ARG A 341 -19.69 -3.66 5.50
C ARG A 341 -19.36 -4.69 6.58
N ASN A 342 -19.99 -5.87 6.53
CA ASN A 342 -19.84 -6.91 7.57
C ASN A 342 -18.45 -7.57 7.58
N ALA A 343 -17.64 -7.31 6.55
CA ALA A 343 -16.31 -7.87 6.41
C ALA A 343 -15.20 -6.87 6.75
N LEU A 344 -15.58 -5.69 7.27
CA LEU A 344 -14.67 -4.71 7.84
C LEU A 344 -14.62 -4.87 9.35
N HIS A 345 -13.43 -5.16 9.87
CA HIS A 345 -13.17 -5.27 11.30
C HIS A 345 -12.11 -4.25 11.69
N ILE A 346 -12.39 -3.42 12.70
CA ILE A 346 -11.49 -2.35 13.14
C ILE A 346 -11.07 -2.66 14.58
N LEU A 347 -9.75 -2.63 14.82
CA LEU A 347 -9.18 -2.78 16.14
C LEU A 347 -8.19 -1.64 16.37
N SER A 348 -8.53 -0.76 17.31
CA SER A 348 -7.74 0.43 17.65
C SER A 348 -7.32 0.33 19.10
N ASN A 349 -6.01 0.27 19.36
CA ASN A 349 -5.42 0.11 20.70
C ASN A 349 -4.44 1.22 21.04
N ASP A 350 -4.57 2.35 20.36
CA ASP A 350 -3.79 3.53 20.69
C ASP A 350 -4.26 4.09 22.04
N ASP A 351 -3.30 4.37 22.93
CA ASP A 351 -3.54 4.97 24.24
C ASP A 351 -3.96 6.45 24.13
N GLU A 352 -3.67 7.10 22.98
CA GLU A 352 -4.03 8.50 22.74
C GLU A 352 -5.52 8.71 22.44
N LYS A 353 -6.30 7.63 22.29
CA LYS A 353 -7.72 7.75 21.90
C LYS A 353 -8.60 8.25 23.05
N PRO A 354 -9.56 9.14 22.78
CA PRO A 354 -10.45 9.68 23.80
C PRO A 354 -11.49 8.66 24.30
N SER A 355 -11.86 7.67 23.48
CA SER A 355 -12.73 6.56 23.87
C SER A 355 -12.51 5.33 22.98
N GLU A 356 -13.06 4.18 23.38
CA GLU A 356 -12.73 2.91 22.73
C GLU A 356 -13.16 2.82 21.26
N ASN A 357 -14.24 3.49 20.90
CA ASN A 357 -14.84 3.54 19.57
C ASN A 357 -14.39 4.73 18.71
N LYS A 358 -13.31 5.41 19.11
CA LYS A 358 -12.79 6.58 18.38
C LYS A 358 -11.56 6.22 17.57
N VAL A 359 -11.56 6.69 16.33
CA VAL A 359 -10.44 6.58 15.40
C VAL A 359 -10.16 7.97 14.84
N LEU A 360 -8.87 8.32 14.72
CA LEU A 360 -8.46 9.59 14.16
C LEU A 360 -8.73 9.60 12.65
N ASN A 361 -9.35 10.66 12.17
CA ASN A 361 -9.52 10.94 10.75
C ASN A 361 -8.79 12.25 10.42
N ILE A 362 -7.99 12.22 9.35
CA ILE A 362 -7.20 13.36 8.89
C ILE A 362 -7.63 13.67 7.46
N VAL A 363 -8.16 14.87 7.24
CA VAL A 363 -8.69 15.35 5.97
C VAL A 363 -8.25 16.79 5.73
N TYR A 364 -7.53 17.01 4.64
CA TYR A 364 -7.13 18.32 4.13
C TYR A 364 -8.23 18.79 3.20
N THR A 365 -9.15 19.61 3.72
CA THR A 365 -10.32 20.11 2.97
C THR A 365 -9.92 21.02 1.80
N GLU A 366 -8.72 21.60 1.82
CA GLU A 366 -8.20 22.50 0.78
C GLU A 366 -7.95 21.79 -0.56
N ILE A 367 -7.77 20.46 -0.53
CA ILE A 367 -7.48 19.68 -1.73
C ILE A 367 -8.69 18.90 -2.26
N LEU A 368 -9.83 18.90 -1.56
CA LEU A 368 -11.02 18.14 -1.94
C LEU A 368 -11.71 18.71 -3.18
#